data_AF-B1KBX3-F1
#
_entry.id   AF-B1KBX3-F1
#
_cell.length_a   1.000
_cell.length_b   1.000
_cell.length_c   1.000
_cell.angle_alpha   90.00
_cell.angle_beta   90.00
_cell.angle_gamma   90.00
#
_symmetry.space_group_name_H-M   'P 1'
#
loop_
_entity.id
_entity.type
_entity.pdbx_description
1 polymer ?
#
loop_
_entity_poly.entity_id
_entity_poly.type
_entity_poly.pdbx_seq_one_letter_code
_entity_poly.pdbx_strand_id
1 'polypeptide(L)'
;MQHVTTTSRPPILAAPVDAMLHAVIDEVVHRSVSEATTRGGYMRCADYAIVGARVLTLLTGKPYRPFAGGEVMDFGGGNLYALCTTRERRRTARHLSQLARYHCWIEARHDDALGRTRKEIVDFTLRHDETVANQLGMPFARAYQAYFWGWEDEHAVPAELHDHPVFAKQGPVWRWAERECTSLLRAYEHERPGYFGRQVSRAIDWFADRVEGLG
;
A
#
# COMPACT_ATOMS: atom_id res chain seq x y z
N MET A 1 -41.39 -8.00 -13.29
CA MET A 1 -40.14 -7.67 -12.59
C MET A 1 -39.00 -7.93 -13.56
N GLN A 2 -38.39 -6.85 -14.09
CA GLN A 2 -37.27 -6.97 -15.03
C GLN A 2 -36.01 -7.29 -14.22
N HIS A 3 -35.41 -8.44 -14.49
CA HIS A 3 -34.06 -8.75 -14.03
C HIS A 3 -33.09 -7.77 -14.71
N VAL A 4 -32.55 -6.83 -13.94
CA VAL A 4 -31.39 -6.05 -14.36
C VAL A 4 -30.20 -7.00 -14.28
N THR A 5 -29.89 -7.65 -15.39
CA THR A 5 -28.63 -8.34 -15.60
C THR A 5 -27.54 -7.29 -15.55
N THR A 6 -26.86 -7.18 -14.41
CA THR A 6 -25.63 -6.41 -14.29
C THR A 6 -24.59 -7.15 -15.13
N THR A 7 -24.39 -6.70 -16.37
CA THR A 7 -23.27 -7.14 -17.19
C THR A 7 -21.99 -6.70 -16.48
N SER A 8 -21.37 -7.63 -15.74
CA SER A 8 -20.04 -7.40 -15.17
C SER A 8 -19.08 -7.17 -16.34
N ARG A 9 -18.64 -5.92 -16.52
CA ARG A 9 -17.64 -5.56 -17.52
C ARG A 9 -16.41 -6.46 -17.31
N PRO A 10 -15.87 -7.09 -18.36
CA PRO A 10 -14.67 -7.92 -18.20
C PRO A 10 -13.52 -7.06 -17.63
N PRO A 11 -12.65 -7.66 -16.80
CA PRO A 11 -11.53 -6.93 -16.22
C PRO A 11 -10.60 -6.42 -17.33
N ILE A 12 -10.01 -5.24 -17.12
CA ILE A 12 -9.08 -4.61 -18.07
C ILE A 12 -7.75 -5.37 -18.06
N LEU A 13 -7.29 -5.79 -16.88
CA LEU A 13 -6.07 -6.55 -16.65
C LEU A 13 -6.37 -7.89 -15.99
N ALA A 14 -5.53 -8.89 -16.27
CA ALA A 14 -5.53 -10.13 -15.49
C ALA A 14 -5.08 -9.86 -14.03
N ALA A 15 -5.48 -10.76 -13.14
CA ALA A 15 -5.00 -10.81 -11.76
C ALA A 15 -4.35 -12.17 -11.49
N PRO A 16 -3.16 -12.22 -10.87
CA PRO A 16 -2.31 -11.08 -10.46
C PRO A 16 -1.83 -10.25 -11.67
N VAL A 17 -1.52 -8.97 -11.43
CA VAL A 17 -1.09 -8.04 -12.49
C VAL A 17 0.32 -8.43 -12.97
N ASP A 18 0.52 -8.40 -14.29
CA ASP A 18 1.83 -8.64 -14.91
C ASP A 18 2.89 -7.68 -14.35
N ALA A 19 4.06 -8.21 -13.99
CA ALA A 19 5.18 -7.45 -13.43
C ALA A 19 5.62 -6.28 -14.32
N MET A 20 5.46 -6.40 -15.65
CA MET A 20 5.76 -5.33 -16.60
C MET A 20 4.89 -4.08 -16.40
N LEU A 21 3.69 -4.23 -15.84
CA LEU A 21 2.76 -3.14 -15.58
C LEU A 21 2.91 -2.54 -14.18
N HIS A 22 3.67 -3.17 -13.27
CA HIS A 22 3.82 -2.67 -11.90
C HIS A 22 4.40 -1.26 -11.87
N ALA A 23 5.45 -1.00 -12.64
CA ALA A 23 6.09 0.32 -12.70
C ALA A 23 5.16 1.38 -13.31
N VAL A 24 4.35 1.00 -14.30
CA VAL A 24 3.38 1.92 -14.92
C VAL A 24 2.29 2.29 -13.92
N ILE A 25 1.73 1.31 -13.20
CA ILE A 25 0.69 1.54 -12.20
C ILE A 25 1.24 2.35 -11.02
N ASP A 26 2.46 2.03 -10.57
CA ASP A 26 3.15 2.80 -9.56
C ASP A 26 3.29 4.28 -9.95
N GLU A 27 3.77 4.54 -11.16
CA GLU A 27 3.99 5.89 -11.66
C GLU A 27 2.70 6.72 -11.66
N VAL A 28 1.60 6.16 -12.20
CA VAL A 28 0.33 6.90 -12.29
C VAL A 28 -0.34 7.10 -10.92
N VAL A 29 -0.22 6.12 -10.01
CA VAL A 29 -0.70 6.27 -8.64
C VAL A 29 0.12 7.34 -7.93
N HIS A 30 1.46 7.27 -8.03
CA HIS A 30 2.34 8.27 -7.44
C HIS A 30 2.05 9.66 -7.95
N ARG A 31 1.96 9.84 -9.26
CA ARG A 31 1.66 11.13 -9.87
C ARG A 31 0.33 11.69 -9.34
N SER A 32 -0.69 10.84 -9.19
CA SER A 32 -2.01 11.28 -8.74
C SER A 32 -2.00 11.79 -7.30
N VAL A 33 -1.25 11.11 -6.43
CA VAL A 33 -1.13 11.49 -5.02
C VAL A 33 -0.17 12.66 -4.84
N SER A 34 0.98 12.62 -5.50
CA SER A 34 2.04 13.62 -5.32
C SER A 34 1.66 14.98 -5.89
N GLU A 35 1.01 15.06 -7.06
CA GLU A 35 0.54 16.34 -7.63
C GLU A 35 -0.59 16.97 -6.80
N ALA A 36 -1.35 16.16 -6.05
CA ALA A 36 -2.44 16.63 -5.22
C ALA A 36 -2.00 17.02 -3.80
N THR A 37 -0.75 16.79 -3.43
CA THR A 37 -0.26 16.95 -2.06
C THR A 37 1.00 17.80 -2.01
N THR A 38 1.27 18.38 -0.85
CA THR A 38 2.55 19.05 -0.60
C THR A 38 3.63 18.00 -0.32
N ARG A 39 4.89 18.29 -0.67
CA ARG A 39 6.06 17.41 -0.45
C ARG A 39 6.10 16.12 -1.28
N GLY A 40 5.56 16.13 -2.49
CA GLY A 40 5.70 15.02 -3.43
C GLY A 40 5.13 13.68 -2.91
N GLY A 41 4.05 13.73 -2.13
CA GLY A 41 3.43 12.54 -1.53
C GLY A 41 4.09 12.02 -0.24
N TYR A 42 5.16 12.64 0.25
CA TYR A 42 5.73 12.27 1.54
C TYR A 42 4.68 12.36 2.67
N MET A 43 4.64 11.35 3.56
CA MET A 43 3.65 11.21 4.64
C MET A 43 2.20 11.02 4.18
N ARG A 44 1.99 10.49 2.96
CA ARG A 44 0.66 10.24 2.39
C ARG A 44 0.35 8.76 2.19
N CYS A 45 0.91 7.85 2.99
CA CYS A 45 0.70 6.40 2.84
C CYS A 45 -0.78 5.99 2.75
N ALA A 46 -1.66 6.66 3.50
CA ALA A 46 -3.10 6.47 3.42
C ALA A 46 -3.66 6.75 2.02
N ASP A 47 -3.23 7.83 1.38
CA ASP A 47 -3.69 8.22 0.05
C ASP A 47 -3.20 7.23 -1.01
N TYR A 48 -1.92 6.84 -0.95
CA TYR A 48 -1.36 5.81 -1.85
C TYR A 48 -2.09 4.48 -1.72
N ALA A 49 -2.31 4.00 -0.49
CA ALA A 49 -2.99 2.73 -0.27
C ALA A 49 -4.44 2.76 -0.79
N ILE A 50 -5.19 3.84 -0.53
CA ILE A 50 -6.58 3.98 -0.97
C ILE A 50 -6.66 4.11 -2.50
N VAL A 51 -5.91 5.04 -3.08
CA VAL A 51 -5.92 5.29 -4.53
C VAL A 51 -5.46 4.05 -5.28
N GLY A 52 -4.33 3.48 -4.86
CA GLY A 52 -3.77 2.26 -5.42
C GLY A 52 -4.74 1.08 -5.36
N ALA A 53 -5.35 0.81 -4.19
CA ALA A 53 -6.31 -0.29 -4.04
C ALA A 53 -7.52 -0.13 -4.97
N ARG A 54 -8.03 1.10 -5.13
CA ARG A 54 -9.14 1.38 -6.04
C ARG A 54 -8.75 1.23 -7.50
N VAL A 55 -7.58 1.75 -7.91
CA VAL A 55 -7.05 1.58 -9.27
C VAL A 55 -6.89 0.10 -9.60
N LEU A 56 -6.22 -0.67 -8.73
CA LEU A 56 -6.01 -2.11 -8.93
C LEU A 56 -7.35 -2.87 -8.99
N THR A 57 -8.30 -2.54 -8.11
CA THR A 57 -9.63 -3.16 -8.13
C THR A 57 -10.39 -2.86 -9.42
N LEU A 58 -10.32 -1.62 -9.92
CA LEU A 58 -10.96 -1.22 -11.18
C LEU A 58 -10.33 -1.91 -12.39
N LEU A 59 -9.00 -1.97 -12.44
CA LEU A 59 -8.28 -2.57 -13.55
C LEU A 59 -8.47 -4.09 -13.60
N THR A 60 -8.41 -4.76 -12.45
CA THR A 60 -8.38 -6.23 -12.39
C THR A 60 -9.74 -6.89 -12.11
N GLY A 61 -10.72 -6.13 -11.62
CA GLY A 61 -11.97 -6.67 -11.09
C GLY A 61 -11.81 -7.51 -9.81
N LYS A 62 -10.59 -7.62 -9.24
CA LYS A 62 -10.33 -8.34 -7.97
C LYS A 62 -10.28 -7.37 -6.79
N PRO A 63 -10.68 -7.80 -5.58
CA PRO A 63 -10.70 -6.93 -4.41
C PRO A 63 -9.28 -6.68 -3.86
N TYR A 64 -8.66 -5.57 -4.25
CA TYR A 64 -7.50 -5.00 -3.58
C TYR A 64 -7.99 -4.10 -2.44
N ARG A 65 -7.44 -4.29 -1.24
CA ARG A 65 -7.92 -3.59 -0.03
C ARG A 65 -6.79 -2.85 0.66
N PRO A 66 -7.01 -1.59 1.08
CA PRO A 66 -6.03 -0.87 1.87
C PRO A 66 -6.10 -1.33 3.35
N PHE A 67 -4.93 -1.46 3.96
CA PHE A 67 -4.74 -1.81 5.36
C PHE A 67 -3.88 -0.75 6.06
N ALA A 68 -4.05 -0.65 7.37
CA ALA A 68 -3.20 0.19 8.21
C ALA A 68 -2.80 -0.52 9.49
N GLY A 69 -1.60 -0.21 9.97
CA GLY A 69 -1.07 -0.77 11.19
C GLY A 69 0.39 -0.39 11.38
N GLY A 70 1.17 -1.32 11.93
CA GLY A 70 2.60 -1.11 12.11
C GLY A 70 3.43 -1.75 10.99
N GLU A 71 4.64 -1.24 10.86
CA GLU A 71 5.65 -1.69 9.91
C GLU A 71 7.03 -1.71 10.57
N VAL A 72 7.85 -2.70 10.23
CA VAL A 72 9.31 -2.64 10.40
C VAL A 72 9.89 -2.20 9.07
N MET A 73 10.56 -1.06 9.08
CA MET A 73 11.32 -0.54 7.95
C MET A 73 12.75 -1.06 8.03
N ASP A 74 13.26 -1.55 6.90
CA ASP A 74 14.67 -1.86 6.73
C ASP A 74 15.36 -0.75 5.95
N PHE A 75 16.31 -0.06 6.56
CA PHE A 75 17.14 0.97 5.94
C PHE A 75 18.49 0.44 5.45
N GLY A 76 18.77 -0.86 5.61
CA GLY A 76 20.01 -1.52 5.17
C GLY A 76 21.12 -1.49 6.22
N GLY A 77 22.09 -2.40 6.07
CA GLY A 77 23.22 -2.51 7.02
C GLY A 77 22.80 -2.87 8.45
N GLY A 78 21.67 -3.57 8.61
CA GLY A 78 21.09 -3.90 9.92
C GLY A 78 20.30 -2.75 10.58
N ASN A 79 20.10 -1.63 9.91
CA ASN A 79 19.34 -0.50 10.43
C ASN A 79 17.84 -0.75 10.28
N LEU A 80 17.22 -1.39 11.28
CA LEU A 80 15.78 -1.66 11.31
C LEU A 80 15.06 -0.68 12.25
N TYR A 81 13.87 -0.22 11.83
CA TYR A 81 13.05 0.70 12.60
C TYR A 81 11.57 0.27 12.65
N ALA A 82 10.98 0.18 13.84
CA ALA A 82 9.56 -0.08 14.01
C ALA A 82 8.73 1.21 13.98
N LEU A 83 7.89 1.36 12.96
CA LEU A 83 6.82 2.33 12.88
C LEU A 83 5.55 1.71 13.49
N CYS A 84 5.24 2.09 14.74
CA CYS A 84 4.05 1.58 15.42
C CYS A 84 3.46 2.62 16.37
N THR A 85 2.15 2.83 16.26
CA THR A 85 1.38 3.67 17.19
C THR A 85 1.34 2.99 18.57
N THR A 86 1.16 3.77 19.64
CA THR A 86 0.96 3.19 20.97
C THR A 86 -0.45 2.61 21.11
N ARG A 87 -0.61 1.56 21.91
CA ARG A 87 -1.92 0.94 22.18
C ARG A 87 -2.96 1.95 22.70
N GLU A 88 -2.52 2.89 23.53
CA GLU A 88 -3.38 3.96 24.06
C GLU A 88 -3.90 4.86 22.94
N ARG A 89 -3.01 5.39 22.08
CA ARG A 89 -3.41 6.24 20.95
C ARG A 89 -4.35 5.54 20.00
N ARG A 90 -4.12 4.26 19.69
CA ARG A 90 -5.04 3.49 18.84
C ARG A 90 -6.47 3.45 19.36
N ARG A 91 -6.63 3.35 20.68
CA ARG A 91 -7.95 3.24 21.32
C ARG A 91 -8.67 4.58 21.43
N THR A 92 -7.90 5.67 21.57
CA THR A 92 -8.45 7.01 21.79
C THR A 92 -8.58 7.82 20.50
N ALA A 93 -7.85 7.47 19.44
CA ALA A 93 -7.96 8.13 18.15
C ALA A 93 -9.39 8.03 17.58
N ARG A 94 -9.82 9.12 16.97
CA ARG A 94 -11.08 9.28 16.22
C ARG A 94 -10.83 9.61 14.76
N HIS A 95 -9.64 10.13 14.44
CA HIS A 95 -9.20 10.41 13.08
C HIS A 95 -7.84 9.77 12.82
N LEU A 96 -7.60 9.38 11.57
CA LEU A 96 -6.35 8.76 11.14
C LEU A 96 -5.12 9.64 11.46
N SER A 97 -5.26 10.96 11.32
CA SER A 97 -4.20 11.94 11.62
C SER A 97 -3.73 11.92 13.09
N GLN A 98 -4.51 11.34 14.01
CA GLN A 98 -4.17 11.29 15.45
C GLN A 98 -3.31 10.09 15.83
N LEU A 99 -3.26 9.04 15.00
CA LEU A 99 -2.54 7.81 15.35
C LEU A 99 -1.05 8.08 15.56
N ALA A 100 -0.43 8.84 14.66
CA ALA A 100 1.01 9.07 14.55
C ALA A 100 1.83 7.75 14.49
N ARG A 101 2.84 7.68 13.62
CA ARG A 101 3.67 6.46 13.45
C ARG A 101 2.85 5.21 13.11
N TYR A 102 2.11 5.27 12.01
CA TYR A 102 1.44 4.12 11.40
C TYR A 102 1.84 4.04 9.93
N HIS A 103 1.67 2.88 9.33
CA HIS A 103 1.84 2.69 7.91
C HIS A 103 0.55 2.22 7.22
N CYS A 104 0.44 2.45 5.91
CA CYS A 104 -0.63 1.92 5.08
C CYS A 104 -0.08 1.24 3.84
N TRP A 105 -0.64 0.08 3.52
CA TRP A 105 -0.30 -0.74 2.35
C TRP A 105 -1.57 -1.36 1.77
N ILE A 106 -1.44 -2.12 0.70
CA ILE A 106 -2.52 -2.81 0.01
C ILE A 106 -2.31 -4.30 0.14
N GLU A 107 -3.39 -5.06 0.36
CA GLU A 107 -3.38 -6.51 0.27
C GLU A 107 -4.46 -7.00 -0.69
N ALA A 108 -4.15 -8.06 -1.44
CA ALA A 108 -5.10 -8.83 -2.22
C ALA A 108 -4.89 -10.33 -1.99
N ARG A 109 -5.98 -11.10 -2.06
CA ARG A 109 -5.94 -12.57 -1.98
C ARG A 109 -6.20 -13.15 -3.37
N HIS A 110 -5.33 -14.07 -3.77
CA HIS A 110 -5.40 -14.75 -5.06
C HIS A 110 -5.39 -16.25 -4.82
N ASP A 111 -6.34 -16.96 -5.42
CA ASP A 111 -6.34 -18.42 -5.40
C ASP A 111 -5.48 -18.91 -6.57
N ASP A 112 -4.51 -19.77 -6.30
CA ASP A 112 -3.70 -20.40 -7.34
C ASP A 112 -4.46 -21.56 -8.01
N ALA A 113 -3.87 -22.12 -9.07
CA ALA A 113 -4.47 -23.24 -9.82
C ALA A 113 -4.68 -24.51 -8.97
N LEU A 114 -4.04 -24.60 -7.80
CA LEU A 114 -4.17 -25.69 -6.84
C LEU A 114 -5.14 -25.35 -5.69
N GLY A 115 -5.84 -24.22 -5.77
CA GLY A 115 -6.79 -23.75 -4.76
C GLY A 115 -6.13 -23.20 -3.49
N ARG A 116 -4.83 -22.92 -3.50
CA ARG A 116 -4.13 -22.28 -2.39
C ARG A 116 -4.29 -20.77 -2.50
N THR A 117 -4.78 -20.15 -1.44
CA THR A 117 -4.86 -18.68 -1.37
C THR A 117 -3.51 -18.09 -0.99
N ARG A 118 -2.92 -17.31 -1.90
CA ARG A 118 -1.73 -16.49 -1.64
C ARG A 118 -2.12 -15.04 -1.42
N LYS A 119 -1.34 -14.34 -0.58
CA LYS A 119 -1.53 -12.90 -0.31
C LYS A 119 -0.47 -12.10 -1.06
N GLU A 120 -0.95 -11.21 -1.93
CA GLU A 120 -0.15 -10.20 -2.60
C GLU A 120 -0.17 -8.92 -1.76
N ILE A 121 0.99 -8.28 -1.64
CA ILE A 121 1.21 -7.04 -0.88
C ILE A 121 1.74 -5.99 -1.85
N VAL A 122 1.14 -4.80 -1.80
CA VAL A 122 1.58 -3.66 -2.62
C VAL A 122 1.76 -2.43 -1.73
N ASP A 123 2.87 -1.73 -1.91
CA ASP A 123 3.23 -0.52 -1.19
C ASP A 123 3.95 0.46 -2.12
N PHE A 124 3.27 1.52 -2.50
CA PHE A 124 3.77 2.53 -3.44
C PHE A 124 4.65 3.61 -2.78
N THR A 125 5.01 3.44 -1.51
CA THR A 125 5.63 4.50 -0.70
C THR A 125 7.09 4.29 -0.34
N LEU A 126 7.69 3.14 -0.73
CA LEU A 126 9.11 2.84 -0.46
C LEU A 126 10.07 3.91 -0.99
N ARG A 127 9.66 4.67 -2.03
CA ARG A 127 10.38 5.85 -2.53
C ARG A 127 10.72 6.88 -1.44
N HIS A 128 10.03 6.83 -0.30
CA HIS A 128 10.17 7.76 0.79
C HIS A 128 11.03 7.21 1.95
N ASP A 129 11.49 5.95 1.91
CA ASP A 129 12.21 5.31 3.01
C ASP A 129 13.49 6.07 3.39
N GLU A 130 14.28 6.50 2.40
CA GLU A 130 15.48 7.31 2.64
C GLU A 130 15.13 8.63 3.34
N THR A 131 14.02 9.27 2.94
CA THR A 131 13.56 10.49 3.62
C THR A 131 13.16 10.20 5.06
N VAL A 132 12.51 9.07 5.33
CA VAL A 132 12.15 8.66 6.69
C VAL A 132 13.40 8.39 7.53
N ALA A 133 14.38 7.64 7.00
CA ALA A 133 15.64 7.36 7.67
C ALA A 133 16.36 8.67 8.06
N ASN A 134 16.46 9.61 7.11
CA ASN A 134 17.06 10.92 7.34
C ASN A 134 16.33 11.73 8.43
N GLN A 135 15.00 11.70 8.47
CA GLN A 135 14.21 12.37 9.53
C GLN A 135 14.37 11.72 10.90
N LEU A 136 14.68 10.41 10.93
CA LEU A 136 14.97 9.68 12.15
C LEU A 136 16.45 9.79 12.59
N GLY A 137 17.30 10.43 11.80
CA GLY A 137 18.75 10.47 12.03
C GLY A 137 19.41 9.09 11.89
N MET A 138 18.82 8.18 11.11
CA MET A 138 19.33 6.83 10.88
C MET A 138 20.03 6.75 9.52
N PRO A 139 21.13 5.97 9.40
CA PRO A 139 21.76 5.70 8.11
C PRO A 139 20.82 4.97 7.15
N PHE A 140 20.91 5.32 5.86
CA PHE A 140 20.25 4.60 4.77
C PHE A 140 21.30 4.00 3.84
N ALA A 141 21.24 2.70 3.62
CA ALA A 141 22.22 1.92 2.86
C ALA A 141 21.57 1.00 1.82
N ARG A 142 20.24 1.06 1.64
CA ARG A 142 19.54 0.28 0.62
C ARG A 142 19.59 0.96 -0.74
N ALA A 143 19.49 0.16 -1.79
CA ALA A 143 19.23 0.68 -3.13
C ALA A 143 17.85 1.36 -3.18
N TYR A 144 17.74 2.41 -3.99
CA TYR A 144 16.47 3.09 -4.20
C TYR A 144 15.42 2.11 -4.74
N GLN A 145 14.22 2.16 -4.14
CA GLN A 145 13.08 1.39 -4.56
C GLN A 145 11.84 2.28 -4.52
N ALA A 146 11.14 2.40 -5.64
CA ALA A 146 9.97 3.27 -5.71
C ALA A 146 8.75 2.68 -4.98
N TYR A 147 8.60 1.36 -5.06
CA TYR A 147 7.49 0.59 -4.53
C TYR A 147 7.90 -0.84 -4.20
N PHE A 148 7.12 -1.49 -3.35
CA PHE A 148 7.12 -2.93 -3.16
C PHE A 148 5.85 -3.52 -3.75
N TRP A 149 5.99 -4.60 -4.52
CA TRP A 149 4.88 -5.37 -5.06
C TRP A 149 5.31 -6.82 -5.14
N GLY A 150 4.74 -7.67 -4.29
CA GLY A 150 5.18 -9.06 -4.19
C GLY A 150 4.30 -9.91 -3.29
N TRP A 151 4.66 -11.18 -3.19
CA TRP A 151 3.94 -12.14 -2.38
C TRP A 151 4.42 -12.12 -0.92
N GLU A 152 3.51 -12.29 0.04
CA GLU A 152 3.85 -12.29 1.47
C GLU A 152 4.84 -13.41 1.84
N ASP A 153 4.70 -14.59 1.25
CA ASP A 153 5.58 -15.75 1.48
C ASP A 153 6.99 -15.55 0.91
N GLU A 154 7.12 -14.81 -0.19
CA GLU A 154 8.41 -14.43 -0.79
C GLU A 154 9.08 -13.25 -0.07
N HIS A 155 8.30 -12.47 0.69
CA HIS A 155 8.76 -11.34 1.49
C HIS A 155 8.72 -11.67 2.99
N ALA A 156 9.12 -12.89 3.36
CA ALA A 156 9.28 -13.26 4.76
C ALA A 156 10.47 -12.51 5.39
N VAL A 157 10.45 -12.32 6.72
CA VAL A 157 11.62 -11.81 7.45
C VAL A 157 12.72 -12.87 7.40
N PRO A 158 13.95 -12.53 6.96
CA PRO A 158 15.09 -13.44 6.97
C PRO A 158 15.36 -14.01 8.36
N ALA A 159 15.74 -15.29 8.45
CA ALA A 159 15.89 -16.01 9.72
C ALA A 159 16.91 -15.34 10.65
N GLU A 160 17.98 -14.79 10.08
CA GLU A 160 19.03 -14.05 10.79
C GLU A 160 18.53 -12.78 11.50
N LEU A 161 17.35 -12.26 11.11
CA LEU A 161 16.74 -11.10 11.72
C LEU A 161 15.64 -11.45 12.74
N HIS A 162 15.28 -12.73 12.91
CA HIS A 162 14.16 -13.13 13.78
C HIS A 162 14.34 -12.70 15.23
N ASP A 163 15.57 -12.74 15.74
CA ASP A 163 15.92 -12.34 17.10
C ASP A 163 16.22 -10.84 17.24
N HIS A 164 16.10 -10.05 16.16
CA HIS A 164 16.37 -8.62 16.20
C HIS A 164 15.36 -7.92 17.14
N PRO A 165 15.81 -7.02 18.06
CA PRO A 165 14.94 -6.40 19.06
C PRO A 165 13.71 -5.68 18.51
N VAL A 166 13.78 -5.22 17.26
CA VAL A 166 12.67 -4.57 16.56
C VAL A 166 11.44 -5.49 16.42
N PHE A 167 11.64 -6.81 16.32
CA PHE A 167 10.59 -7.82 16.15
C PHE A 167 10.06 -8.41 17.46
N ALA A 168 10.69 -8.08 18.60
CA ALA A 168 10.42 -8.74 19.88
C ALA A 168 8.94 -8.69 20.35
N LYS A 169 8.14 -7.73 19.89
CA LYS A 169 6.73 -7.57 20.31
C LYS A 169 5.72 -8.20 19.34
N GLN A 170 5.98 -8.14 18.05
CA GLN A 170 5.04 -8.50 16.99
C GLN A 170 5.42 -9.78 16.25
N GLY A 171 6.60 -10.34 16.53
CA GLY A 171 7.17 -11.47 15.80
C GLY A 171 7.88 -11.04 14.50
N PRO A 172 8.46 -12.00 13.77
CA PRO A 172 9.25 -11.74 12.56
C PRO A 172 8.33 -11.45 11.36
N VAL A 173 7.63 -10.31 11.42
CA VAL A 173 6.76 -9.81 10.34
C VAL A 173 7.13 -8.37 10.00
N TRP A 174 7.21 -8.08 8.70
CA TRP A 174 7.48 -6.71 8.23
C TRP A 174 6.30 -5.77 8.48
N ARG A 175 5.06 -6.26 8.40
CA ARG A 175 3.84 -5.46 8.53
C ARG A 175 2.80 -6.23 9.29
N TRP A 176 2.01 -5.53 10.10
CA TRP A 176 0.90 -6.13 10.82
C TRP A 176 -0.29 -5.17 10.83
N ALA A 177 -1.41 -5.64 10.28
CA ALA A 177 -2.64 -4.86 10.27
C ALA A 177 -3.18 -4.70 11.69
N GLU A 178 -3.54 -3.48 12.04
CA GLU A 178 -4.20 -3.18 13.31
C GLU A 178 -5.64 -2.77 13.02
N ARG A 179 -6.60 -3.40 13.71
CA ARG A 179 -8.02 -3.22 13.46
C ARG A 179 -8.43 -1.77 13.57
N GLU A 180 -8.03 -1.10 14.65
CA GLU A 180 -8.37 0.30 14.92
C GLU A 180 -7.79 1.23 13.85
N CYS A 181 -6.54 1.00 13.44
CA CYS A 181 -5.88 1.77 12.38
C CYS A 181 -6.59 1.58 11.04
N THR A 182 -6.91 0.33 10.68
CA THR A 182 -7.62 0.01 9.43
C THR A 182 -9.05 0.56 9.42
N SER A 183 -9.74 0.56 10.56
CA SER A 183 -11.05 1.20 10.69
C SER A 183 -10.97 2.72 10.47
N LEU A 184 -9.97 3.38 11.04
CA LEU A 184 -9.74 4.82 10.82
C LEU A 184 -9.33 5.14 9.38
N LEU A 185 -8.60 4.25 8.71
CA LEU A 185 -8.27 4.40 7.29
C LEU A 185 -9.54 4.37 6.42
N ARG A 186 -10.46 3.44 6.69
CA ARG A 186 -11.76 3.37 5.99
C ARG A 186 -12.63 4.60 6.27
N ALA A 187 -12.63 5.10 7.50
CA ALA A 187 -13.32 6.35 7.83
C ALA A 187 -12.71 7.54 7.06
N TYR A 188 -11.37 7.63 7.03
CA TYR A 188 -10.64 8.65 6.29
C TYR A 188 -10.97 8.66 4.79
N GLU A 189 -11.10 7.47 4.19
CA GLU A 189 -11.59 7.28 2.82
C GLU A 189 -13.03 7.79 2.63
N HIS A 190 -13.93 7.38 3.52
CA HIS A 190 -15.36 7.69 3.42
C HIS A 190 -15.67 9.18 3.63
N GLU A 191 -14.88 9.88 4.44
CA GLU A 191 -14.99 11.33 4.66
C GLU A 191 -14.64 12.16 3.42
N ARG A 192 -13.91 11.60 2.45
CA ARG A 192 -13.33 12.35 1.32
C ARG A 192 -13.63 11.72 -0.05
N PRO A 193 -14.89 11.37 -0.37
CA PRO A 193 -15.21 10.61 -1.58
C PRO A 193 -14.83 11.36 -2.86
N GLY A 194 -15.03 12.68 -2.89
CA GLY A 194 -14.67 13.50 -4.06
C GLY A 194 -13.16 13.64 -4.29
N TYR A 195 -12.35 13.64 -3.23
CA TYR A 195 -10.89 13.66 -3.37
C TYR A 195 -10.39 12.35 -3.96
N PHE A 196 -10.75 11.21 -3.35
CA PHE A 196 -10.32 9.90 -3.82
C PHE A 196 -10.88 9.57 -5.20
N GLY A 197 -12.12 9.97 -5.50
CA GLY A 197 -12.69 9.84 -6.83
C GLY A 197 -11.84 10.53 -7.90
N ARG A 198 -11.44 11.79 -7.65
CA ARG A 198 -10.58 12.53 -8.59
C ARG A 198 -9.20 11.90 -8.77
N GLN A 199 -8.54 11.45 -7.70
CA GLN A 199 -7.21 10.85 -7.84
C GLN A 199 -7.25 9.51 -8.58
N VAL A 200 -8.27 8.68 -8.30
CA VAL A 200 -8.46 7.43 -9.02
C VAL A 200 -8.75 7.69 -10.50
N SER A 201 -9.63 8.64 -10.84
CA SER A 201 -9.88 8.99 -12.24
C SER A 201 -8.60 9.43 -12.95
N ARG A 202 -7.82 10.35 -12.36
CA ARG A 202 -6.55 10.80 -12.94
C ARG A 202 -5.54 9.67 -13.15
N ALA A 203 -5.41 8.78 -12.17
CA ALA A 203 -4.51 7.64 -12.28
C ALA A 203 -4.93 6.70 -13.41
N ILE A 204 -6.24 6.49 -13.61
CA ILE A 204 -6.77 5.68 -14.72
C ILE A 204 -6.58 6.37 -16.07
N ASP A 205 -6.81 7.68 -16.17
CA ASP A 205 -6.61 8.43 -17.41
C ASP A 205 -5.14 8.35 -17.85
N TRP A 206 -4.20 8.61 -16.94
CA TRP A 206 -2.77 8.47 -17.26
C TRP A 206 -2.33 7.03 -17.52
N PHE A 207 -2.97 6.05 -16.88
CA PHE A 207 -2.70 4.64 -17.18
C PHE A 207 -3.09 4.34 -18.64
N ALA A 208 -4.26 4.80 -19.08
CA ALA A 208 -4.71 4.64 -20.46
C ALA A 208 -3.73 5.30 -21.44
N ASP A 209 -3.35 6.56 -21.20
CA ASP A 209 -2.37 7.29 -22.03
C ASP A 209 -1.04 6.53 -22.14
N ARG A 210 -0.57 5.94 -21.02
CA ARG A 210 0.71 5.24 -20.99
C ARG A 210 0.67 3.90 -21.73
N VAL A 211 -0.43 3.15 -21.61
CA VAL A 211 -0.61 1.87 -22.29
C VAL A 211 -0.82 2.06 -23.79
N GLU A 212 -1.55 3.09 -24.21
CA GLU A 212 -1.69 3.44 -25.64
C GLU A 212 -0.33 3.80 -26.25
N GLY A 213 0.53 4.52 -25.52
CA GLY A 213 1.88 4.86 -25.96
C GLY A 213 2.89 3.69 -25.95
N LEU A 214 2.50 2.49 -25.50
CA LEU A 214 3.33 1.27 -25.54
C LEU A 214 2.98 0.35 -26.74
N GLY A 215 1.86 0.60 -27.42
CA GLY A 215 1.43 -0.12 -28.63
C GLY A 215 1.90 0.56 -29.91
#